data_AF-A0A9P5VXQ9-F1
#
_entry.id   AF-A0A9P5VXQ9-F1
#
_cell.length_a   1.000
_cell.length_b   1.000
_cell.length_c   1.000
_cell.angle_alpha   90.00
_cell.angle_beta   90.00
_cell.angle_gamma   90.00
#
_symmetry.space_group_name_H-M   'P 1'
#
loop_
_entity.id
_entity.type
_entity.pdbx_description
1 polymer ?
#
loop_
_entity_poly.entity_id
_entity_poly.type
_entity_poly.pdbx_seq_one_letter_code
_entity_poly.pdbx_strand_id
1 'polypeptide(L)'
;GVGVLTAAYGAHGLEKRVNGDAGKVKAWSSAANIQLIHAVALLAISQSPAVMARTSRYAAPLILIGTALFSGSIYGLILDTNKTYSRALKLGPITPLGGLALAAGWFALVL
;
A
#
# COMPACT_ATOMS: atom_id res chain seq x y z
N GLY A 1 10.25 6.76 0.89
CA GLY A 1 11.17 5.72 1.41
C GLY A 1 10.78 4.34 0.93
N VAL A 2 10.02 3.59 1.72
CA VAL A 2 9.65 2.19 1.42
C VAL A 2 9.05 2.00 0.03
N GLY A 3 8.08 2.84 -0.37
CA GLY A 3 7.47 2.75 -1.70
C GLY A 3 8.45 2.92 -2.88
N VAL A 4 9.52 3.70 -2.71
CA VAL A 4 10.56 3.89 -3.74
C VAL A 4 11.40 2.61 -3.87
N LEU A 5 11.77 2.03 -2.72
CA LEU A 5 12.54 0.78 -2.69
C LEU A 5 11.75 -0.38 -3.28
N THR A 6 10.45 -0.50 -2.93
CA THR A 6 9.60 -1.55 -3.49
C THR A 6 9.34 -1.33 -4.97
N ALA A 7 9.12 -0.09 -5.43
CA ALA A 7 9.00 0.20 -6.86
C ALA A 7 10.27 -0.19 -7.64
N ALA A 8 11.45 0.21 -7.16
CA ALA A 8 12.74 -0.13 -7.79
C ALA A 8 12.98 -1.65 -7.80
N TYR A 9 12.69 -2.34 -6.69
CA TYR A 9 12.78 -3.80 -6.63
C TYR A 9 11.81 -4.48 -7.61
N GLY A 10 10.59 -3.96 -7.74
CA GLY A 10 9.59 -4.44 -8.70
C GLY A 10 10.08 -4.34 -10.15
N ALA A 11 10.72 -3.22 -10.50
CA ALA A 11 11.19 -2.93 -11.85
C ALA A 11 12.43 -3.72 -12.26
N HIS A 12 13.32 -4.07 -11.31
CA HIS A 12 14.64 -4.61 -11.65
C HIS A 12 14.95 -5.98 -11.02
N GLY A 13 14.37 -6.30 -9.86
CA GLY A 13 14.72 -7.49 -9.07
C GLY A 13 13.65 -8.57 -9.02
N LEU A 14 12.38 -8.20 -9.15
CA LEU A 14 11.26 -9.08 -8.82
C LEU A 14 11.06 -10.21 -9.84
N GLU A 15 11.25 -9.95 -11.13
CA GLU A 15 10.95 -10.91 -12.20
C GLU A 15 11.64 -12.27 -11.99
N LYS A 16 12.92 -12.24 -11.62
CA LYS A 16 13.71 -13.45 -11.29
C LYS A 16 13.17 -14.16 -10.05
N ARG A 17 12.69 -13.41 -9.05
CA ARG A 17 12.16 -13.97 -7.79
C ARG A 17 10.83 -14.71 -8.01
N VAL A 18 10.04 -14.27 -8.99
CA VAL A 18 8.72 -14.83 -9.29
C VAL A 18 8.71 -15.73 -10.54
N ASN A 19 9.88 -16.15 -11.03
CA ASN A 19 10.05 -17.01 -12.20
C ASN A 19 9.30 -16.51 -13.46
N GLY A 20 9.31 -15.19 -13.69
CA GLY A 20 8.64 -14.59 -14.86
C GLY A 20 7.11 -14.51 -14.77
N ASP A 21 6.51 -14.74 -13.59
CA ASP A 21 5.07 -14.56 -13.37
C ASP A 21 4.67 -13.09 -13.52
N ALA A 22 4.23 -12.72 -14.73
CA ALA A 22 3.80 -11.36 -15.07
C ALA A 22 2.63 -10.86 -14.21
N GLY A 23 1.77 -11.77 -13.71
CA GLY A 23 0.66 -11.42 -12.82
C GLY A 23 1.17 -10.90 -11.48
N LYS A 24 2.17 -11.56 -10.90
CA LYS A 24 2.81 -11.10 -9.66
C LYS A 24 3.61 -9.81 -9.86
N VAL A 25 4.33 -9.68 -10.97
CA VAL A 25 5.05 -8.42 -11.29
C VAL A 25 4.06 -7.25 -11.39
N LYS A 26 2.94 -7.45 -12.09
CA LYS A 26 1.88 -6.44 -12.19
C LYS A 26 1.26 -6.11 -10.83
N ALA A 27 0.93 -7.12 -10.02
CA ALA A 27 0.35 -6.91 -8.69
C ALA A 27 1.30 -6.13 -7.77
N TRP A 28 2.60 -6.46 -7.79
CA TRP A 28 3.62 -5.73 -7.05
C TRP A 28 3.73 -4.28 -7.49
N SER A 29 3.79 -4.03 -8.81
CA SER A 29 3.88 -2.68 -9.37
C SER A 29 2.66 -1.84 -8.97
N SER A 30 1.45 -2.41 -9.04
CA SER A 30 0.23 -1.76 -8.56
C SER A 30 0.29 -1.40 -7.07
N ALA A 31 0.77 -2.31 -6.22
CA ALA A 31 0.95 -2.06 -4.79
C ALA A 31 1.96 -0.94 -4.53
N ALA A 32 3.09 -0.92 -5.24
CA ALA A 32 4.10 0.13 -5.14
C ALA A 32 3.57 1.49 -5.59
N ASN A 33 2.83 1.54 -6.70
CA ASN A 33 2.20 2.76 -7.19
C ASN A 33 1.18 3.31 -6.19
N ILE A 34 0.31 2.44 -5.63
CA ILE A 34 -0.62 2.81 -4.57
C ILE A 34 0.15 3.39 -3.38
N GLN A 35 1.22 2.73 -2.94
CA GLN A 35 2.01 3.23 -1.81
C GLN A 35 2.64 4.60 -2.08
N LEU A 36 3.16 4.84 -3.29
CA LEU A 36 3.76 6.12 -3.67
C LEU A 36 2.72 7.25 -3.76
N ILE A 37 1.58 7.01 -4.39
CA ILE A 37 0.50 8.00 -4.53
C ILE A 37 0.02 8.46 -3.15
N HIS A 38 -0.23 7.53 -2.23
CA HIS A 38 -0.70 7.87 -0.89
C HIS A 38 0.40 8.49 -0.02
N ALA A 39 1.67 8.14 -0.24
CA ALA A 39 2.78 8.83 0.41
C ALA A 39 2.84 10.31 -0.01
N VAL A 40 2.65 10.62 -1.30
CA VAL A 40 2.57 12.00 -1.79
C VAL A 40 1.36 12.73 -1.19
N ALA A 41 0.19 12.08 -1.14
CA ALA A 41 -0.99 12.66 -0.51
C ALA A 41 -0.77 13.00 0.97
N LEU A 42 -0.16 12.08 1.75
CA LEU A 42 0.16 12.30 3.15
C LEU A 42 1.18 13.43 3.35
N LEU A 43 2.19 13.53 2.48
CA LEU A 43 3.13 14.65 2.50
C LEU A 43 2.39 15.97 2.25
N ALA A 44 1.52 16.03 1.25
CA ALA A 44 0.73 17.23 0.93
C ALA A 44 -0.16 17.67 2.12
N ILE A 45 -0.82 16.71 2.79
CA ILE A 45 -1.62 16.99 4.01
C ILE A 45 -0.71 17.55 5.12
N SER A 46 0.43 16.89 5.38
CA SER A 46 1.33 17.29 6.46
C SER A 46 1.95 18.68 6.28
N GLN A 47 2.16 19.11 5.03
CA GLN A 47 2.73 20.41 4.69
C GLN A 47 1.68 21.53 4.63
N SER A 48 0.40 21.21 4.80
CA SER A 48 -0.71 22.15 4.62
C SER A 48 -1.52 22.31 5.91
N PRO A 49 -1.15 23.23 6.83
CA PRO A 49 -1.87 23.43 8.08
C PRO A 49 -3.36 23.73 7.90
N ALA A 50 -3.72 24.47 6.84
CA ALA A 50 -5.10 24.80 6.52
C ALA A 50 -5.92 23.55 6.11
N VAL A 51 -5.31 22.61 5.38
CA VAL A 51 -5.94 21.32 5.05
C VAL A 51 -6.09 20.51 6.32
N MET A 52 -5.02 20.36 7.09
CA MET A 52 -5.02 19.57 8.32
C MET A 52 -6.07 20.05 9.35
N ALA A 53 -6.34 21.36 9.41
CA ALA A 53 -7.37 21.94 10.27
C ALA A 53 -8.81 21.71 9.78
N ARG A 54 -9.03 21.47 8.48
CA ARG A 54 -10.36 21.31 7.87
C ARG A 54 -10.75 19.86 7.63
N THR A 55 -9.78 18.97 7.47
CA THR A 55 -10.03 17.54 7.23
C THR A 55 -10.24 16.78 8.53
N SER A 56 -10.98 15.68 8.48
CA SER A 56 -11.11 14.77 9.61
C SER A 56 -9.76 14.28 10.15
N ARG A 57 -9.62 14.26 11.49
CA ARG A 57 -8.45 13.71 12.19
C ARG A 57 -8.16 12.24 11.86
N TYR A 58 -9.13 11.52 11.29
CA TYR A 58 -8.99 10.12 10.90
C TYR A 58 -8.44 9.93 9.48
N ALA A 59 -8.45 10.97 8.65
CA ALA A 59 -8.11 10.88 7.24
C ALA A 59 -6.67 10.39 7.01
N ALA A 60 -5.68 11.10 7.57
CA ALA A 60 -4.28 10.72 7.42
C ALA A 60 -3.94 9.34 8.05
N PRO A 61 -4.38 9.00 9.28
CA PRO A 61 -4.19 7.66 9.83
C PRO A 61 -4.81 6.54 8.99
N LEU A 62 -6.03 6.72 8.47
CA LEU A 62 -6.70 5.72 7.63
C LEU A 62 -5.96 5.52 6.31
N ILE A 63 -5.49 6.59 5.68
CA ILE A 63 -4.67 6.51 4.47
C ILE A 63 -3.36 5.78 4.75
N LEU A 64 -2.67 6.11 5.84
CA LEU A 64 -1.39 5.49 6.20
C LEU A 64 -1.55 3.99 6.49
N ILE A 65 -2.48 3.64 7.38
CA ILE A 65 -2.73 2.25 7.79
C ILE A 65 -3.28 1.45 6.61
N GLY A 66 -4.24 2.01 5.87
CA GLY A 66 -4.80 1.38 4.69
C GLY A 66 -3.74 1.09 3.63
N THR A 67 -2.84 2.04 3.36
CA THR A 67 -1.71 1.84 2.44
C THR A 67 -0.79 0.71 2.89
N ALA A 68 -0.45 0.68 4.18
CA ALA A 68 0.44 -0.33 4.75
C ALA A 68 -0.19 -1.73 4.68
N LEU A 69 -1.47 -1.86 5.05
CA LEU A 69 -2.20 -3.12 4.97
C LEU A 69 -2.37 -3.59 3.53
N PHE A 70 -2.80 -2.70 2.62
CA PHE A 70 -3.04 -3.04 1.22
C PHE A 70 -1.75 -3.43 0.50
N SER A 71 -0.76 -2.55 0.51
CA SER A 71 0.48 -2.76 -0.26
C SER A 71 1.37 -3.80 0.41
N GLY A 72 1.48 -3.74 1.74
CA GLY A 72 2.29 -4.68 2.52
C GLY A 72 1.79 -6.13 2.41
N SER A 73 0.47 -6.35 2.41
CA SER A 73 -0.09 -7.69 2.23
C SER A 73 0.23 -8.26 0.85
N ILE A 74 0.13 -7.45 -0.22
CA ILE A 74 0.50 -7.88 -1.58
C ILE A 74 1.99 -8.24 -1.65
N TYR A 75 2.87 -7.41 -1.09
CA TYR A 75 4.30 -7.75 -1.06
C TYR A 75 4.56 -9.04 -0.31
N GLY A 76 3.94 -9.23 0.86
CA GLY A 76 4.05 -10.46 1.65
C GLY A 76 3.57 -11.69 0.89
N LEU A 77 2.41 -11.60 0.23
CA LEU A 77 1.85 -12.67 -0.61
C LEU A 77 2.77 -13.07 -1.76
N ILE A 78 3.47 -12.11 -2.36
CA ILE A 78 4.36 -12.37 -3.50
C ILE A 78 5.71 -12.93 -3.05
N LEU A 79 6.26 -12.45 -1.93
CA LEU A 79 7.57 -12.90 -1.42
C LEU A 79 7.50 -14.26 -0.71
N ASP A 80 6.34 -14.62 -0.16
CA ASP A 80 6.11 -15.87 0.56
C ASP A 80 5.86 -17.04 -0.40
N THR A 81 6.96 -17.58 -0.94
CA THR A 81 6.94 -18.69 -1.90
C THR A 81 6.34 -19.98 -1.34
N ASN A 82 6.43 -20.22 -0.04
CA ASN A 82 5.96 -21.45 0.62
C ASN A 82 4.57 -21.28 1.26
N LYS A 83 3.96 -20.09 1.17
CA LYS A 83 2.67 -19.74 1.79
C LYS A 83 2.66 -19.97 3.31
N THR A 84 3.81 -19.86 3.97
CA THR A 84 3.95 -20.10 5.41
C THR A 84 3.37 -18.92 6.19
N TYR A 85 3.84 -17.71 5.87
CA TYR A 85 3.44 -16.49 6.57
C TYR A 85 2.09 -15.96 6.08
N SER A 86 1.81 -16.11 4.79
CA SER A 86 0.58 -15.65 4.14
C SER A 86 -0.66 -16.33 4.71
N ARG A 87 -0.56 -17.61 5.06
CA ARG A 87 -1.64 -18.35 5.74
C ARG A 87 -1.73 -18.01 7.22
N ALA A 88 -0.60 -18.00 7.92
CA ALA A 88 -0.55 -17.70 9.35
C ALA A 88 -1.11 -16.30 9.67
N LEU A 89 -0.74 -15.30 8.86
CA LEU A 89 -1.15 -13.90 9.02
C LEU A 89 -2.43 -13.55 8.26
N LYS A 90 -3.04 -14.49 7.54
CA LYS A 90 -4.22 -14.26 6.70
C LYS A 90 -4.07 -13.02 5.79
N LEU A 91 -2.97 -12.94 5.06
CA LEU A 91 -2.65 -11.77 4.23
C LEU A 91 -3.68 -11.52 3.12
N GLY A 92 -4.35 -12.56 2.61
CA GLY A 92 -5.38 -12.43 1.57
C GLY A 92 -6.55 -11.53 2.00
N PRO A 93 -7.24 -11.82 3.13
CA PRO A 93 -8.26 -10.95 3.68
C PRO A 93 -7.79 -9.56 4.12
N ILE A 94 -6.49 -9.35 4.37
CA ILE A 94 -5.96 -8.05 4.79
C ILE A 94 -5.95 -7.05 3.63
N THR A 95 -5.72 -7.49 2.39
CA THR A 95 -5.73 -6.61 1.22
C THR A 95 -7.06 -5.83 1.06
N PRO A 96 -8.25 -6.46 1.04
CA PRO A 96 -9.52 -5.71 0.93
C PRO A 96 -9.79 -4.82 2.14
N LEU A 97 -9.39 -5.22 3.35
CA LEU A 97 -9.49 -4.36 4.54
C LEU A 97 -8.64 -3.09 4.40
N GLY A 98 -7.42 -3.23 3.88
CA GLY A 98 -6.57 -2.09 3.55
C GLY A 98 -7.21 -1.16 2.50
N GLY A 99 -7.84 -1.73 1.47
CA GLY A 99 -8.59 -0.97 0.46
C GLY A 99 -9.79 -0.21 1.02
N LEU A 100 -10.54 -0.83 1.94
CA LEU A 100 -11.65 -0.17 2.63
C LEU A 100 -11.16 0.98 3.52
N ALA A 101 -10.06 0.77 4.26
CA ALA A 101 -9.45 1.83 5.06
C ALA A 101 -8.95 2.99 4.20
N LEU A 102 -8.34 2.71 3.03
CA LEU A 102 -7.96 3.73 2.06
C LEU A 102 -9.18 4.54 1.58
N ALA A 103 -10.24 3.86 1.16
CA ALA A 103 -11.47 4.53 0.71
C ALA A 103 -12.05 5.43 1.82
N ALA A 104 -12.17 4.90 3.05
CA ALA A 104 -12.64 5.67 4.19
C ALA A 104 -11.74 6.88 4.49
N GLY A 105 -10.42 6.73 4.37
CA GLY A 105 -9.46 7.81 4.56
C GLY A 105 -9.62 8.92 3.52
N TRP A 106 -9.83 8.58 2.25
CA TRP A 106 -10.12 9.55 1.19
C TRP A 106 -11.45 10.27 1.39
N PHE A 107 -12.51 9.56 1.79
CA PHE A 107 -13.78 10.22 2.13
C PHE A 107 -13.61 11.18 3.31
N ALA A 108 -12.87 10.76 4.34
CA ALA A 108 -12.57 11.58 5.51
C ALA A 108 -11.70 12.82 5.19
N LEU A 109 -11.00 12.86 4.05
CA LEU A 109 -10.30 14.07 3.59
C LEU A 109 -11.24 15.14 3.03
N VAL A 110 -12.41 14.74 2.53
CA VAL A 110 -13.33 15.65 1.83
C VAL A 110 -14.50 16.08 2.73
N LEU A 111 -14.72 15.35 3.83
CA LEU A 111 -15.66 15.66 4.90
C LEU A 111 -15.03 16.58 5.96
#